data_AF-A0A2T3GSM1-F1
#
_entry.id   AF-A0A2T3GSM1-F1
#
_cell.length_a   1.000
_cell.length_b   1.000
_cell.length_c   1.000
_cell.angle_alpha   90.00
_cell.angle_beta   90.00
_cell.angle_gamma   90.00
#
_symmetry.space_group_name_H-M   'P 1'
#
loop_
_entity.id
_entity.type
_entity.pdbx_description
1 polymer ?
#
loop_
_entity_poly.entity_id
_entity_poly.type
_entity_poly.pdbx_seq_one_letter_code
_entity_poly.pdbx_strand_id
1 'polypeptide(L)'
;FQYLDEDGALHPIRSQDVNAYIREAAAGDFSSRQFRIWGATRMEASALAIIEPGSSAAGRARQINEIVDRVAAKLVNTRAVCRGSYIHPGVFEGFEDGSLAKIAKTKVRKRSSILKWLDEDEVAVLRWLEELE
;
A
#
# COMPACT_ATOMS: atom_id res chain seq x y z
N PHE A 1 -23.60 -0.71 -4.71
CA PHE A 1 -23.80 0.47 -3.83
C PHE A 1 -24.92 1.31 -4.42
N GLN A 2 -25.82 1.83 -3.59
CA GLN A 2 -26.95 2.66 -3.99
C GLN A 2 -27.18 3.72 -2.92
N TYR A 3 -27.79 4.85 -3.28
CA TYR A 3 -28.27 5.86 -2.34
C TYR A 3 -29.75 6.18 -2.61
N LEU A 4 -30.43 6.73 -1.60
CA LEU A 4 -31.77 7.29 -1.73
C LEU A 4 -31.64 8.80 -1.94
N ASP A 5 -32.35 9.35 -2.91
CA ASP A 5 -32.49 10.80 -3.04
C ASP A 5 -33.54 11.37 -2.06
N GLU A 6 -33.75 12.68 -2.13
CA GLU A 6 -34.71 13.41 -1.29
C GLU A 6 -36.16 12.97 -1.49
N ASP A 7 -36.50 12.42 -2.67
CA ASP A 7 -37.83 11.92 -3.03
C ASP A 7 -38.00 10.42 -2.68
N GLY A 8 -36.96 9.79 -2.13
CA GLY A 8 -36.94 8.37 -1.78
C GLY A 8 -36.71 7.42 -2.96
N ALA A 9 -36.26 7.92 -4.11
CA ALA A 9 -35.89 7.10 -5.24
C ALA A 9 -34.47 6.52 -5.09
N LEU A 10 -34.28 5.26 -5.51
CA LEU A 10 -33.02 4.56 -5.42
C LEU A 10 -32.13 4.82 -6.64
N HIS A 11 -30.91 5.31 -6.40
CA HIS A 11 -29.92 5.60 -7.43
C HIS A 11 -28.69 4.71 -7.29
N PRO A 12 -28.20 4.08 -8.38
CA PRO A 12 -26.98 3.30 -8.36
C PRO A 12 -25.74 4.19 -8.25
N ILE A 13 -24.75 3.77 -7.45
CA ILE A 13 -23.41 4.36 -7.42
C ILE A 13 -22.50 3.53 -8.33
N ARG A 14 -21.92 4.18 -9.33
CA ARG A 14 -21.00 3.60 -10.32
C ARG A 14 -19.55 3.96 -10.00
N SER A 15 -18.62 3.31 -10.71
CA SER A 15 -17.18 3.57 -10.54
C SER A 15 -16.77 4.99 -10.91
N GLN A 16 -17.47 5.62 -11.86
CA GLN A 16 -17.23 7.01 -12.24
C GLN A 16 -17.57 7.96 -11.09
N ASP A 17 -18.68 7.70 -10.38
CA ASP A 17 -19.12 8.53 -9.25
C ASP A 17 -18.11 8.48 -8.11
N VAL A 18 -17.63 7.27 -7.78
CA VAL A 18 -16.59 7.08 -6.75
C VAL A 18 -15.29 7.80 -7.13
N ASN A 19 -14.84 7.70 -8.39
CA ASN A 19 -13.62 8.38 -8.82
C ASN A 19 -13.80 9.90 -8.97
N ALA A 20 -15.02 10.37 -9.26
CA ALA A 20 -15.32 11.81 -9.23
C ALA A 20 -15.19 12.33 -7.79
N TYR A 21 -15.82 11.64 -6.83
CA TYR A 21 -15.70 11.98 -5.42
C TYR A 21 -14.25 11.96 -4.92
N ILE A 22 -13.46 10.93 -5.25
CA ILE A 22 -12.04 10.86 -4.84
C ILE A 22 -11.25 12.06 -5.37
N ARG A 23 -11.47 12.47 -6.63
CA ARG A 23 -10.80 13.62 -7.23
C ARG A 23 -11.20 14.95 -6.59
N GLU A 24 -12.46 15.06 -6.17
CA GLU A 24 -12.95 16.25 -5.46
C GLU A 24 -12.40 16.31 -4.02
N ALA A 25 -12.38 15.18 -3.33
CA ALA A 25 -12.00 15.09 -1.93
C ALA A 25 -10.47 15.08 -1.70
N ALA A 26 -9.69 14.64 -2.68
CA ALA A 26 -8.23 14.62 -2.61
C ALA A 26 -7.62 15.81 -3.36
N ALA A 27 -6.47 16.31 -2.89
CA ALA A 27 -5.68 17.27 -3.64
C ALA A 27 -4.89 16.56 -4.75
N GLY A 28 -5.10 16.92 -6.01
CA GLY A 28 -4.39 16.38 -7.17
C GLY A 28 -5.13 15.24 -7.89
N ASP A 29 -4.47 14.62 -8.88
CA ASP A 29 -5.07 13.61 -9.77
C ASP A 29 -5.13 12.20 -9.14
N PHE A 30 -5.78 12.10 -7.98
CA PHE A 30 -6.01 10.83 -7.30
C PHE A 30 -7.25 10.09 -7.83
N SER A 31 -7.20 8.77 -7.74
CA SER A 31 -8.29 7.86 -8.09
C SER A 31 -8.31 6.68 -7.12
N SER A 32 -9.28 5.78 -7.28
CA SER A 32 -9.33 4.53 -6.51
C SER A 32 -8.06 3.67 -6.65
N ARG A 33 -7.31 3.83 -7.75
CA ARG A 33 -6.05 3.13 -7.99
C ARG A 33 -4.99 3.45 -6.94
N GLN A 34 -4.87 4.71 -6.50
CA GLN A 34 -3.84 5.12 -5.56
C GLN A 34 -4.00 4.43 -4.19
N PHE A 35 -5.23 4.21 -3.73
CA PHE A 35 -5.48 3.42 -2.52
C PHE A 35 -4.99 1.97 -2.65
N ARG A 36 -5.15 1.36 -3.83
CA ARG A 36 -4.64 0.01 -4.09
C ARG A 36 -3.11 -0.03 -4.17
N ILE A 37 -2.48 1.00 -4.74
CA ILE A 37 -1.00 1.12 -4.79
C ILE A 37 -0.44 1.26 -3.37
N TRP A 38 -0.97 2.21 -2.61
CA TRP A 38 -0.56 2.44 -1.23
C TRP A 38 -0.77 1.19 -0.37
N GLY A 39 -1.97 0.59 -0.44
CA GLY A 39 -2.30 -0.62 0.32
C GLY A 39 -1.39 -1.80 -0.02
N ALA A 40 -1.11 -2.04 -1.31
CA ALA A 40 -0.20 -3.12 -1.72
C ALA A 40 1.22 -2.89 -1.23
N THR A 41 1.75 -1.67 -1.41
CA THR A 41 3.09 -1.29 -0.97
C THR A 41 3.23 -1.42 0.55
N ARG A 42 2.27 -0.87 1.31
CA ARG A 42 2.24 -0.97 2.77
C ARG A 42 2.21 -2.43 3.24
N MET A 43 1.33 -3.25 2.67
CA MET A 43 1.20 -4.66 3.06
C MET A 43 2.48 -5.46 2.78
N GLU A 44 3.08 -5.29 1.59
CA GLU A 44 4.32 -5.95 1.22
C GLU A 44 5.46 -5.53 2.15
N ALA A 45 5.65 -4.21 2.29
CA ALA A 45 6.74 -3.63 3.07
C ALA A 45 6.67 -4.04 4.55
N SER A 46 5.49 -3.94 5.16
CA SER A 46 5.30 -4.29 6.58
C SER A 46 5.53 -5.78 6.83
N ALA A 47 5.10 -6.65 5.91
CA ALA A 47 5.28 -8.09 6.06
C ALA A 47 6.74 -8.51 5.86
N LEU A 48 7.45 -7.94 4.89
CA LEU A 48 8.85 -8.23 4.65
C LEU A 48 9.78 -7.62 5.72
N ALA A 49 9.42 -6.46 6.29
CA ALA A 49 10.25 -5.76 7.28
C ALA A 49 10.52 -6.54 8.58
N ILE A 50 9.69 -7.54 8.89
CA ILE A 50 9.84 -8.40 10.07
C ILE A 50 10.50 -9.74 9.75
N ILE A 51 10.89 -9.98 8.50
CA ILE A 51 11.51 -11.20 8.02
C ILE A 51 13.01 -10.94 7.83
N GLU A 52 13.86 -11.83 8.34
CA GLU A 52 15.30 -11.78 8.04
C GLU A 52 15.53 -12.19 6.57
N PRO A 53 16.24 -11.38 5.77
CA PRO A 53 16.53 -11.73 4.39
C PRO A 53 17.34 -13.02 4.29
N GLY A 54 16.92 -13.92 3.40
CA GLY A 54 17.65 -15.16 3.12
C GLY A 54 19.09 -14.91 2.67
N SER A 55 19.99 -15.82 3.04
CA SER A 55 21.43 -15.72 2.72
C SER A 55 21.75 -15.84 1.22
N SER A 56 20.83 -16.37 0.41
CA SER A 56 20.98 -16.49 -1.04
C SER A 56 19.93 -15.66 -1.79
N ALA A 57 20.28 -15.21 -3.01
CA ALA A 57 19.35 -14.49 -3.88
C ALA A 57 18.07 -15.31 -4.17
N ALA A 58 18.20 -16.62 -4.37
CA ALA A 58 17.06 -17.51 -4.55
C ALA A 58 16.18 -17.60 -3.30
N GLY A 59 16.78 -17.58 -2.11
CA GLY A 59 16.07 -17.53 -0.83
C GLY A 59 15.24 -16.25 -0.69
N ARG A 60 15.84 -15.10 -0.95
CA ARG A 60 15.15 -13.79 -0.89
C ARG A 60 14.03 -13.68 -1.92
N ALA A 61 14.28 -14.13 -3.15
CA ALA A 61 13.26 -14.17 -4.19
C ALA A 61 12.06 -15.05 -3.79
N ARG A 62 12.29 -16.17 -3.08
CA ARG A 62 11.20 -17.01 -2.55
C ARG A 62 10.39 -16.27 -1.48
N GLN A 63 11.06 -15.61 -0.53
CA GLN A 63 10.40 -14.83 0.52
C GLN A 63 9.55 -13.70 -0.06
N ILE A 64 10.11 -12.93 -1.01
CA ILE A 64 9.38 -11.88 -1.72
C ILE A 64 8.15 -12.46 -2.42
N ASN A 65 8.33 -13.51 -3.24
CA ASN A 65 7.21 -14.07 -4.00
C ASN A 65 6.07 -14.59 -3.11
N GLU A 66 6.39 -15.15 -1.94
CA GLU A 66 5.39 -15.60 -0.98
C GLU A 66 4.53 -14.44 -0.45
N ILE A 67 5.14 -13.30 -0.13
CA ILE A 67 4.38 -12.13 0.34
C ILE A 67 3.60 -11.49 -0.82
N VAL A 68 4.20 -11.34 -2.00
CA VAL A 68 3.50 -10.83 -3.20
C VAL A 68 2.28 -11.68 -3.52
N ASP A 69 2.34 -13.01 -3.39
CA ASP A 69 1.18 -13.88 -3.63
C ASP A 69 0.02 -13.57 -2.69
N ARG A 70 0.32 -13.32 -1.40
CA ARG A 70 -0.68 -12.94 -0.41
C ARG A 70 -1.29 -11.57 -0.72
N VAL A 71 -0.47 -10.60 -1.11
CA VAL A 71 -0.93 -9.26 -1.54
C VAL A 71 -1.81 -9.38 -2.79
N ALA A 72 -1.37 -10.15 -3.78
CA ALA A 72 -2.08 -10.37 -5.03
C ALA A 72 -3.46 -11.02 -4.81
N ALA A 73 -3.54 -12.00 -3.92
CA ALA A 73 -4.81 -12.59 -3.52
C ALA A 73 -5.75 -11.57 -2.88
N LYS A 74 -5.26 -10.68 -1.99
CA LYS A 74 -6.10 -9.62 -1.39
C LYS A 74 -6.59 -8.60 -2.41
N LEU A 75 -5.76 -8.25 -3.39
CA LEU A 75 -6.11 -7.28 -4.41
C LEU A 75 -6.95 -7.87 -5.55
N VAL A 76 -7.12 -9.19 -5.60
CA VAL A 76 -7.75 -9.93 -6.70
C VAL A 76 -7.04 -9.62 -8.03
N ASN A 77 -5.71 -9.71 -8.01
CA ASN A 77 -4.82 -9.47 -9.13
C ASN A 77 -3.84 -10.65 -9.28
N THR A 78 -3.12 -10.72 -10.40
CA THR A 78 -2.00 -11.66 -10.55
C THR A 78 -0.75 -11.14 -9.83
N ARG A 79 0.17 -12.05 -9.50
CA ARG A 79 1.50 -11.70 -8.96
C ARG A 79 2.21 -10.67 -9.84
N ALA A 80 2.23 -10.91 -11.15
CA ALA A 80 2.89 -10.04 -12.12
C ALA A 80 2.31 -8.62 -12.10
N VAL A 81 0.97 -8.49 -12.04
CA VAL A 81 0.30 -7.19 -11.98
C VAL A 81 0.58 -6.47 -10.66
N CYS A 82 0.56 -7.16 -9.52
CA CYS A 82 0.88 -6.52 -8.24
C CYS A 82 2.32 -6.00 -8.21
N ARG A 83 3.27 -6.85 -8.61
CA ARG A 83 4.70 -6.51 -8.63
C ARG A 83 5.01 -5.37 -9.60
N GLY A 84 4.35 -5.32 -10.76
CA GLY A 84 4.65 -4.32 -11.80
C GLY A 84 3.85 -3.02 -11.71
N SER A 85 2.75 -2.96 -10.95
CA SER A 85 1.81 -1.82 -11.04
C SER A 85 1.23 -1.33 -9.71
N TYR A 86 1.46 -2.05 -8.61
CA TYR A 86 0.87 -1.71 -7.31
C TYR A 86 1.89 -1.62 -6.18
N ILE A 87 2.93 -2.45 -6.18
CA ILE A 87 3.96 -2.44 -5.12
C ILE A 87 5.13 -1.55 -5.57
N HIS A 88 5.55 -0.64 -4.70
CA HIS A 88 6.72 0.20 -4.94
C HIS A 88 8.00 -0.66 -5.06
N PRO A 89 8.81 -0.51 -6.13
CA PRO A 89 9.95 -1.39 -6.40
C PRO A 89 11.02 -1.35 -5.30
N GLY A 90 11.21 -0.19 -4.66
CA GLY A 90 12.14 -0.03 -3.55
C GLY A 90 11.89 -1.00 -2.40
N VAL A 91 10.65 -1.50 -2.21
CA VAL A 91 10.35 -2.51 -1.17
C VAL A 91 11.14 -3.79 -1.38
N PHE A 92 11.30 -4.22 -2.64
CA PHE A 92 12.06 -5.41 -2.98
C PHE A 92 13.56 -5.18 -2.80
N GLU A 93 14.05 -4.03 -3.26
CA GLU A 93 15.46 -3.63 -3.13
C GLU A 93 15.85 -3.53 -1.65
N GLY A 94 15.02 -2.88 -0.84
CA GLY A 94 15.24 -2.73 0.59
C GLY A 94 15.16 -4.05 1.36
N PHE A 95 14.37 -5.01 0.91
CA PHE A 95 14.40 -6.35 1.50
C PHE A 95 15.69 -7.08 1.13
N GLU A 96 16.18 -6.90 -0.09
CA GLU A 96 17.40 -7.55 -0.57
C GLU A 96 18.67 -7.06 0.12
N ASP A 97 18.74 -5.77 0.46
CA ASP A 97 19.87 -5.15 1.16
C ASP A 97 19.70 -5.05 2.70
N GLY A 98 18.54 -5.46 3.21
CA GLY A 98 18.20 -5.46 4.63
C GLY A 98 17.78 -4.09 5.20
N SER A 99 17.77 -3.03 4.39
CA SER A 99 17.36 -1.68 4.82
C SER A 99 15.86 -1.60 5.16
N LEU A 100 15.02 -2.48 4.60
CA LEU A 100 13.58 -2.52 4.88
C LEU A 100 13.27 -2.85 6.34
N ALA A 101 14.17 -3.55 7.04
CA ALA A 101 14.03 -3.87 8.46
C ALA A 101 13.95 -2.61 9.36
N LYS A 102 14.32 -1.43 8.84
CA LYS A 102 14.12 -0.14 9.52
C LYS A 102 12.65 0.17 9.78
N ILE A 103 11.73 -0.28 8.92
CA ILE A 103 10.27 -0.06 9.09
C ILE A 103 9.83 -0.65 10.44
N ALA A 104 10.18 -1.91 10.71
CA ALA A 104 9.83 -2.58 11.97
C ALA A 104 10.47 -1.93 13.22
N LYS A 105 11.56 -1.18 13.05
CA LYS A 105 12.28 -0.48 14.13
C LYS A 105 11.82 0.97 14.32
N THR A 106 10.96 1.47 13.43
CA THR A 106 10.56 2.88 13.43
C THR A 106 9.66 3.19 14.61
N LYS A 107 10.12 4.07 15.51
CA LYS A 107 9.29 4.58 16.61
C LYS A 107 8.30 5.62 16.07
N VAL A 108 7.02 5.25 16.03
CA VAL A 108 5.94 6.15 15.60
C VAL A 108 5.59 7.12 16.72
N ARG A 109 6.16 8.33 16.67
CA ARG A 109 5.64 9.48 17.42
C ARG A 109 4.70 10.26 16.51
N LYS A 110 3.39 10.19 16.76
CA LYS A 110 2.36 10.99 16.07
C LYS A 110 2.45 12.46 16.52
N ARG A 111 3.44 13.20 15.99
CA ARG A 111 3.67 14.63 16.31
C ARG A 111 3.14 15.60 15.25
N SER A 112 2.64 15.11 14.10
CA SER A 112 2.06 15.95 13.03
C SER A 112 0.56 15.70 12.86
N SER A 113 -0.17 16.72 12.41
CA SER A 113 -1.61 16.65 12.16
C SER A 113 -1.98 15.64 11.06
N ILE A 114 -1.10 15.41 10.08
CA ILE A 114 -1.33 14.43 9.01
C ILE A 114 -1.18 12.99 9.52
N LEU A 115 -0.22 12.75 10.43
CA LEU A 115 0.01 11.44 11.05
C LEU A 115 -1.11 11.04 12.03
N LYS A 116 -2.04 11.96 12.32
CA LYS A 116 -3.21 11.66 13.17
C LYS A 116 -4.10 10.59 12.55
N TRP A 117 -4.23 10.59 11.23
CA TRP A 117 -5.17 9.73 10.50
C TRP A 117 -4.53 8.46 9.95
N LEU A 118 -3.22 8.34 10.04
CA LEU A 118 -2.47 7.14 9.66
C LEU A 118 -2.30 6.22 10.87
N ASP A 119 -2.36 4.91 10.61
CA ASP A 119 -1.95 3.92 11.60
C ASP A 119 -0.41 3.78 11.67
N GLU A 120 0.09 2.99 12.62
CA GLU A 120 1.52 2.92 12.89
C GLU A 120 2.32 2.35 11.72
N ASP A 121 1.79 1.32 11.05
CA ASP A 121 2.43 0.72 9.87
C ASP A 121 2.48 1.74 8.74
N GLU A 122 1.38 2.47 8.50
CA GLU A 122 1.33 3.51 7.48
C GLU A 122 2.37 4.59 7.71
N VAL A 123 2.54 5.04 8.96
CA VAL A 123 3.56 6.03 9.29
C VAL A 123 4.97 5.48 9.10
N ALA A 124 5.22 4.23 9.49
CA ALA A 124 6.54 3.62 9.35
C ALA A 124 6.92 3.40 7.88
N VAL A 125 6.00 2.89 7.06
CA VAL A 125 6.22 2.72 5.62
C VAL A 125 6.38 4.06 4.93
N LEU A 126 5.54 5.05 5.26
CA LEU A 126 5.62 6.39 4.65
C LEU A 126 6.99 7.02 4.89
N ARG A 127 7.47 7.03 6.14
CA ARG A 127 8.78 7.58 6.48
C ARG A 127 9.92 6.86 5.77
N TRP A 128 9.83 5.54 5.68
CA TRP A 128 10.84 4.76 4.99
C TRP A 128 10.87 5.06 3.47
N LEU A 129 9.71 5.29 2.85
CA LEU A 129 9.63 5.73 1.45
C LEU A 129 10.18 7.16 1.27
N GLU A 130 9.88 8.08 2.19
CA GLU A 130 10.45 9.44 2.19
C GLU A 130 12.00 9.45 2.33
N GLU A 131 12.60 8.41 2.91
CA GLU A 131 14.07 8.25 2.99
C GLU A 131 14.70 7.66 1.72
N LEU A 132 13.91 7.10 0.80
CA LEU A 132 14.40 6.54 -0.46
C LEU A 132 14.54 7.59 -1.58
N GLU A 133 13.83 8.73 -1.46
CA GLU A 133 13.84 9.85 -2.41
C GLU A 133 14.79 10.97 -1.99
#